data_AF-A0A530BV21-F1
#
_entry.id   AF-A0A530BV21-F1
#
_cell.length_a   1.000
_cell.length_b   1.000
_cell.length_c   1.000
_cell.angle_alpha   90.00
_cell.angle_beta   90.00
_cell.angle_gamma   90.00
#
_symmetry.space_group_name_H-M   'P 1'
#
loop_
_entity.id
_entity.type
_entity.pdbx_description
1 polymer ?
#
loop_
_entity_poly.entity_id
_entity_poly.type
_entity_poly.pdbx_seq_one_letter_code
_entity_poly.pdbx_strand_id
1 'polypeptide(L)'
;LTATYPERNDDPAAWRKRVAAEPDRLMRPERHEPLFAVFAERGYDWGDANAFDKPTQRRMAGDLTPAGHIDWFFTRGLSASAPATLPAVLPDGSPSADHEALVVTVRVK
;
A
#
# COMPACT_ATOMS: atom_id res chain seq x y z
N LEU A 1 -0.83 7.48 4.33
CA LEU A 1 0.63 7.36 4.60
C LEU A 1 0.91 7.68 6.07
N THR A 2 0.24 6.97 6.98
CA THR A 2 0.49 6.81 8.42
C THR A 2 0.71 8.09 9.24
N ALA A 3 0.26 9.23 8.73
CA ALA A 3 0.39 10.55 9.31
C ALA A 3 -0.65 11.47 8.67
N THR A 4 -1.05 12.50 9.40
CA THR A 4 -1.99 13.51 8.90
C THR A 4 -1.41 14.29 7.73
N TYR A 5 -2.25 15.03 6.99
CA TYR A 5 -1.77 15.89 5.92
C TYR A 5 -0.77 16.95 6.42
N PRO A 6 -1.04 17.73 7.49
CA PRO A 6 -0.10 18.72 8.00
C PRO A 6 1.26 18.10 8.39
N GLU A 7 1.26 16.98 9.11
CA GLU A 7 2.52 16.31 9.51
C GLU A 7 3.40 15.92 8.33
N ARG A 8 2.82 15.63 7.15
CA ARG A 8 3.57 15.25 5.95
C ARG A 8 4.09 16.44 5.16
N ASN A 9 3.41 17.59 5.23
CA ASN A 9 3.65 18.71 4.33
C ASN A 9 4.27 19.93 5.01
N ASP A 10 4.01 20.13 6.30
CA ASP A 10 4.55 21.27 7.06
C ASP A 10 6.02 21.03 7.44
N ASP A 11 6.38 19.78 7.78
CA ASP A 11 7.77 19.33 7.95
C ASP A 11 8.03 17.97 7.28
N PRO A 12 8.23 17.96 5.94
CA PRO A 12 8.49 16.74 5.20
C PRO A 12 9.77 16.03 5.63
N ALA A 13 10.76 16.75 6.19
CA ALA A 13 12.03 16.17 6.63
C ALA A 13 11.85 15.36 7.92
N ALA A 14 11.13 15.90 8.91
CA ALA A 14 10.79 15.16 10.12
C ALA A 14 9.91 13.95 9.83
N TRP A 15 8.93 14.09 8.92
CA TRP A 15 8.11 12.96 8.51
C TRP A 15 8.94 11.85 7.83
N ARG A 16 9.83 12.19 6.90
CA ARG A 16 10.74 11.21 6.29
C ARG A 16 11.63 10.53 7.31
N LYS A 17 12.17 11.26 8.30
CA LYS A 17 12.97 10.68 9.38
C LYS A 17 12.15 9.67 10.21
N ARG A 18 10.88 9.96 10.46
CA ARG A 18 9.96 9.06 11.18
C ARG A 18 9.70 7.78 10.38
N VAL A 19 9.42 7.90 9.08
CA VAL A 19 9.27 6.74 8.18
C VAL A 19 10.55 5.91 8.12
N ALA A 20 11.71 6.55 8.00
CA ALA A 20 12.99 5.85 7.94
C ALA A 20 13.34 5.10 9.24
N ALA A 21 12.84 5.55 10.39
CA ALA A 21 13.02 4.88 11.67
C ALA A 21 12.14 3.62 11.83
N GLU A 22 11.11 3.45 10.99
CA GLU A 22 10.18 2.32 11.00
C GLU A 22 10.03 1.79 9.56
N PRO A 23 11.00 1.02 9.04
CA PRO A 23 11.07 0.65 7.62
C PRO A 23 9.79 -0.02 7.07
N ASP A 24 9.10 -0.80 7.89
CA ASP A 24 7.87 -1.50 7.50
C ASP A 24 6.62 -0.62 7.54
N ARG A 25 6.69 0.59 8.11
CA ARG A 25 5.51 1.45 8.37
C ARG A 25 4.63 1.69 7.14
N LEU A 26 5.24 1.81 5.96
CA LEU A 26 4.52 2.08 4.72
C LEU A 26 4.16 0.81 3.93
N MET A 27 4.65 -0.35 4.35
CA MET A 27 4.33 -1.66 3.76
C MET A 27 3.34 -2.45 4.63
N ARG A 28 3.37 -2.23 5.95
CA ARG A 28 2.50 -2.82 6.98
C ARG A 28 1.93 -1.72 7.85
N PRO A 29 0.99 -0.92 7.31
CA PRO A 29 0.53 0.29 7.96
C PRO A 29 -0.58 0.05 8.99
N GLU A 30 -0.98 -1.20 9.26
CA GLU A 30 -2.15 -1.55 10.08
C GLU A 30 -2.10 -0.97 11.49
N ARG A 31 -0.90 -0.76 12.04
CA ARG A 31 -0.67 -0.14 13.36
C ARG A 31 -0.89 1.37 13.38
N HIS A 32 -0.90 2.00 12.20
CA HIS A 32 -0.92 3.44 12.02
C HIS A 32 -2.10 3.93 11.17
N GLU A 33 -2.83 3.04 10.51
CA GLU A 33 -3.99 3.34 9.67
C GLU A 33 -5.26 2.72 10.29
N PRO A 34 -6.12 3.51 10.97
CA PRO A 34 -7.26 2.99 11.73
C PRO A 34 -8.27 2.18 10.91
N LEU A 35 -8.32 2.38 9.59
CA LEU A 35 -9.26 1.70 8.70
C LEU A 35 -9.13 0.17 8.78
N PHE A 36 -7.92 -0.35 9.02
CA PHE A 36 -7.67 -1.78 9.15
C PHE A 36 -8.44 -2.39 10.33
N ALA A 37 -8.41 -1.73 11.49
CA ALA A 37 -9.15 -2.18 12.67
C ALA A 37 -10.67 -2.13 12.42
N VAL A 38 -11.15 -1.03 11.83
CA VAL A 38 -12.57 -0.83 11.48
C VAL A 38 -13.09 -1.92 10.53
N PHE A 39 -12.27 -2.35 9.57
CA PHE A 39 -12.62 -3.40 8.61
C PHE A 39 -12.56 -4.79 9.23
N ALA A 40 -11.54 -5.07 10.06
CA ALA A 40 -11.45 -6.32 10.81
C ALA A 40 -12.69 -6.55 11.71
N GLU A 41 -13.16 -5.52 12.41
CA GLU A 41 -14.40 -5.57 13.22
C GLU A 41 -15.65 -5.91 12.39
N ARG A 42 -15.62 -5.65 11.08
CA ARG A 42 -16.72 -5.93 10.14
C ARG A 42 -16.55 -7.25 9.38
N GLY A 43 -15.58 -8.06 9.79
CA GLY A 43 -15.29 -9.38 9.21
C GLY A 43 -14.56 -9.34 7.88
N TYR A 44 -13.87 -8.24 7.57
CA TYR A 44 -13.00 -8.17 6.40
C TYR A 44 -11.58 -8.64 6.74
N ASP A 45 -10.96 -9.38 5.82
CA ASP A 45 -9.57 -9.81 5.85
C ASP A 45 -8.84 -9.31 4.59
N TRP A 46 -7.56 -9.01 4.72
CA TRP A 46 -6.68 -8.49 3.68
C TRP A 46 -5.40 -9.31 3.51
N GLY A 47 -5.04 -10.19 4.46
CA GLY A 47 -3.73 -10.83 4.50
C GLY A 47 -3.42 -11.62 3.23
N ASP A 48 -4.27 -12.58 2.89
CA ASP A 48 -4.08 -13.46 1.73
C ASP A 48 -4.39 -12.80 0.38
N ALA A 49 -4.94 -11.58 0.41
CA ALA A 49 -5.41 -10.88 -0.78
C ALA A 49 -4.38 -9.88 -1.36
N ASN A 50 -3.27 -9.64 -0.66
CA ASN A 50 -2.28 -8.62 -1.04
C ASN A 50 -0.86 -9.19 -1.02
N ALA A 51 -0.01 -8.69 -1.92
CA ALA A 51 1.42 -9.00 -1.96
C ALA A 51 2.22 -7.89 -1.26
N PHE A 52 3.18 -8.27 -0.42
CA PHE A 52 3.99 -7.35 0.40
C PHE A 52 5.43 -7.21 -0.08
N ASP A 53 5.71 -7.64 -1.31
CA ASP A 53 7.05 -7.66 -1.88
C ASP A 53 7.52 -6.27 -2.35
N LYS A 54 6.58 -5.41 -2.78
CA LYS A 54 6.89 -4.05 -3.26
C LYS A 54 5.77 -3.04 -2.94
N PRO A 55 6.10 -1.74 -2.87
CA PRO A 55 5.10 -0.67 -2.79
C PRO A 55 4.11 -0.71 -3.97
N THR A 56 2.88 -0.27 -3.72
CA THR A 56 1.90 -0.06 -4.80
C THR A 56 2.03 1.32 -5.42
N GLN A 57 2.71 2.25 -4.76
CA GLN A 57 3.03 3.56 -5.33
C GLN A 57 4.38 3.56 -6.05
N ARG A 58 4.44 4.30 -7.14
CA ARG A 58 5.65 4.73 -7.83
C ARG A 58 5.93 6.19 -7.50
N ARG A 59 7.22 6.52 -7.43
CA ARG A 59 7.70 7.89 -7.27
C ARG A 59 8.53 8.27 -8.48
N MET A 60 8.45 9.55 -8.88
CA MET A 60 9.30 10.06 -9.94
C MET A 60 10.76 10.05 -9.49
N ALA A 61 11.68 9.89 -10.45
CA ALA A 61 13.10 10.03 -10.16
C ALA A 61 13.39 11.41 -9.54
N GLY A 62 14.10 11.42 -8.40
CA GLY A 62 14.39 12.63 -7.63
C GLY A 62 13.35 13.01 -6.59
N ASP A 63 12.18 12.35 -6.55
CA ASP A 63 11.22 12.51 -5.46
C ASP A 63 11.73 11.78 -4.20
N LEU A 64 11.89 12.53 -3.11
CA LEU A 64 12.36 12.02 -1.83
C LEU A 64 11.23 11.46 -0.96
N THR A 65 9.98 11.59 -1.41
CA THR A 65 8.81 11.05 -0.71
C THR A 65 8.84 9.53 -0.76
N PRO A 66 8.83 8.84 0.39
CA PRO A 66 8.80 7.39 0.41
C PRO A 66 7.60 6.82 -0.37
N ALA A 67 7.85 5.76 -1.14
CA ALA A 67 6.81 4.94 -1.73
C ALA A 67 6.23 4.00 -0.65
N GLY A 68 4.94 3.69 -0.75
CA GLY A 68 4.27 2.77 0.16
C GLY A 68 3.27 1.87 -0.54
N HIS A 69 2.78 0.88 0.18
CA HIS A 69 1.61 0.08 -0.19
C HIS A 69 0.37 0.80 0.33
N ILE A 70 -0.33 1.51 -0.55
CA ILE A 70 -1.51 2.31 -0.17
C ILE A 70 -2.80 1.86 -0.84
N ASP A 71 -2.72 0.93 -1.78
CA ASP A 71 -3.84 0.28 -2.43
C ASP A 71 -4.03 -1.08 -1.79
N TRP A 72 -5.26 -1.46 -1.45
CA TRP A 72 -5.50 -2.66 -0.65
C TRP A 72 -6.73 -3.39 -1.13
N PHE A 73 -6.64 -4.72 -1.25
CA PHE A 73 -7.77 -5.58 -1.51
C PHE A 73 -8.26 -6.22 -0.19
N PHE A 74 -9.47 -5.87 0.24
CA PHE A 74 -10.11 -6.48 1.40
C PHE A 74 -11.20 -7.46 0.94
N THR A 75 -11.32 -8.58 1.63
CA THR A 75 -12.27 -9.66 1.35
C THR A 75 -13.19 -9.90 2.53
N ARG A 76 -14.47 -10.18 2.26
CA ARG A 76 -15.43 -10.68 3.26
C ARG A 76 -16.29 -11.76 2.61
N GLY A 77 -16.32 -12.95 3.20
CA GLY A 77 -17.00 -14.10 2.61
C GLY A 77 -16.31 -14.68 1.36
N LEU A 78 -15.08 -14.27 1.08
CA LEU A 78 -14.27 -14.79 -0.03
C LEU A 78 -12.97 -15.37 0.50
N SER A 79 -12.43 -16.36 -0.23
CA SER A 79 -11.07 -16.87 -0.06
C SER A 79 -10.18 -16.27 -1.15
N ALA A 80 -9.09 -15.62 -0.75
CA ALA A 80 -8.11 -15.05 -1.66
C ALA A 80 -6.90 -15.97 -1.83
N SER A 81 -6.24 -15.88 -2.99
CA SER A 81 -5.02 -16.61 -3.28
C SER A 81 -4.28 -15.98 -4.46
N ALA A 82 -3.00 -16.32 -4.59
CA ALA A 82 -2.12 -15.84 -5.65
C ALA A 82 -2.14 -14.31 -5.84
N PRO A 83 -1.96 -13.51 -4.76
CA PRO A 83 -1.86 -12.06 -4.91
C PRO A 83 -0.55 -11.70 -5.63
N ALA A 84 -0.62 -10.67 -6.48
CA ALA A 84 0.55 -10.13 -7.17
C ALA A 84 0.41 -8.61 -7.38
N THR A 85 1.53 -7.91 -7.29
CA THR A 85 1.65 -6.50 -7.67
C THR A 85 2.39 -6.40 -9.01
N LEU A 86 1.65 -6.05 -10.07
CA LEU A 86 2.14 -5.99 -11.44
C LEU A 86 2.56 -4.57 -11.84
N PRO A 87 3.66 -4.41 -12.60
CA PRO A 87 4.10 -3.10 -13.05
C PRO A 87 3.07 -2.46 -13.97
N ALA A 88 2.58 -1.26 -13.63
CA ALA A 88 1.74 -0.45 -14.50
C ALA A 88 2.62 0.34 -15.48
N VAL A 89 2.90 -0.27 -16.64
CA VAL A 89 3.79 0.29 -17.67
C VAL A 89 3.13 0.27 -19.05
N LEU A 90 3.55 1.20 -19.90
CA LEU A 90 3.28 1.21 -21.33
C LEU A 90 4.14 0.17 -22.06
N PRO A 91 3.88 -0.12 -23.35
CA PRO A 91 4.67 -1.08 -24.12
C PRO A 91 6.18 -0.78 -24.21
N ASP A 92 6.58 0.48 -24.06
CA ASP A 92 7.97 0.92 -24.04
C ASP A 92 8.63 0.80 -22.65
N GLY A 93 7.91 0.28 -21.66
CA GLY A 93 8.36 0.14 -20.27
C GLY A 93 8.26 1.40 -19.43
N SER A 94 7.81 2.53 -19.99
CA SER A 94 7.58 3.75 -19.23
C SER A 94 6.35 3.62 -18.33
N PRO A 95 6.29 4.32 -17.19
CA PRO A 95 5.12 4.33 -16.32
C PRO A 95 3.82 4.70 -17.05
N SER A 96 2.79 3.86 -16.95
CA SER A 96 1.42 4.22 -17.36
C SER A 96 0.61 4.87 -16.23
N ALA A 97 1.02 4.65 -14.98
CA ALA A 97 0.48 5.26 -13.78
C ALA A 97 1.57 5.46 -12.71
N ASP A 98 1.27 6.30 -11.73
CA ASP A 98 2.04 6.45 -10.48
C ASP A 98 1.68 5.37 -9.44
N HIS A 99 0.84 4.41 -9.81
CA HIS A 99 0.45 3.25 -9.02
C HIS A 99 0.62 1.96 -9.82
N GLU A 100 0.99 0.89 -9.13
CA GLU A 100 1.08 -0.47 -9.64
C GLU A 100 -0.29 -1.18 -9.58
N ALA A 101 -0.49 -2.19 -10.41
CA ALA A 101 -1.75 -2.93 -10.45
C ALA A 101 -1.76 -4.07 -9.44
N LEU A 102 -2.84 -4.18 -8.66
CA LEU A 102 -3.09 -5.33 -7.79
C LEU A 102 -3.91 -6.39 -8.53
N VAL A 103 -3.44 -7.64 -8.48
CA VAL A 103 -4.16 -8.80 -9.01
C VAL A 103 -4.26 -9.86 -7.93
N VAL A 104 -5.43 -10.48 -7.80
CA VAL A 104 -5.70 -11.53 -6.83
C VAL A 104 -6.73 -12.49 -7.40
N THR A 105 -6.60 -13.78 -7.09
CA THR A 105 -7.64 -14.78 -7.37
C THR A 105 -8.56 -14.91 -6.17
N VAL A 106 -9.87 -14.77 -6.39
CA VAL A 106 -10.90 -14.91 -5.35
C VAL A 106 -11.87 -16.04 -5.66
N ARG A 107 -12.34 -16.73 -4.62
CA ARG A 107 -13.42 -17.71 -4.67
C ARG A 107 -14.43 -17.44 -3.56
N VAL A 108 -15.70 -17.80 -3.80
CA VAL A 108 -16.71 -17.82 -2.74
C VAL A 108 -16.32 -18.87 -1.70
N LYS A 109 -16.47 -18.54 -0.42
CA LYS A 109 -16.26 -19.47 0.70
C LYS A 109 -17.36 -20.54 0.77
#